data_AF-A0A524DYE5-F1
#
_entry.id   AF-A0A524DYE5-F1
#
_cell.length_a   1.000
_cell.length_b   1.000
_cell.length_c   1.000
_cell.angle_alpha   90.00
_cell.angle_beta   90.00
_cell.angle_gamma   90.00
#
_symmetry.space_group_name_H-M   'P 1'
#
loop_
_entity.id
_entity.type
_entity.pdbx_description
1 polymer ?
#
loop_
_entity_poly.entity_id
_entity_poly.type
_entity_poly.pdbx_seq_one_letter_code
_entity_poly.pdbx_strand_id
1 'polypeptide(L)'
;MNQDGTSHENISAFIALWDKIKGVRILDHHPTFVSKNHDIDLIALKIFSAFQNLYQKEEEVDQIKKTFFVIPIKNINKKALVYIDTLVEKKDHNYPFIIVFLFPDYLSELDLHEYKNSVYEIGAEYFKEGGALFRKHYQDILEKFKSRELVKDADISIKPTYTLQEALLDFRKGLEDYSKEDYEGSYFLIKKAYLKFIELDKSELLIKSNFYLSSILLKLKKYEVAGELLRDLEKIS
;
A
#
# COMPACT_ATOMS: atom_id res chain seq x y z
N MET A 1 -7.96 -28.51 -5.58
CA MET A 1 -8.41 -27.33 -4.82
C MET A 1 -7.21 -26.82 -4.06
N ASN A 2 -6.43 -25.95 -4.69
CA ASN A 2 -5.31 -25.29 -4.01
C ASN A 2 -5.83 -23.96 -3.48
N GLN A 3 -5.62 -23.73 -2.20
CA GLN A 3 -5.85 -22.44 -1.57
C GLN A 3 -4.88 -21.45 -2.21
N ASP A 4 -5.41 -20.54 -3.03
CA ASP A 4 -4.70 -19.37 -3.49
C ASP A 4 -4.24 -18.58 -2.27
N GLY A 5 -2.92 -18.62 -2.03
CA GLY A 5 -2.24 -17.80 -1.03
C GLY A 5 -2.35 -16.33 -1.42
N THR A 6 -3.45 -15.72 -0.98
CA THR A 6 -3.59 -14.29 -0.67
C THR A 6 -2.81 -13.35 -1.59
N SER A 7 -3.40 -12.99 -2.73
CA SER A 7 -3.18 -11.64 -3.23
C SER A 7 -3.80 -10.72 -2.19
N HIS A 8 -2.95 -10.13 -1.34
CA HIS A 8 -3.40 -9.05 -0.49
C HIS A 8 -3.83 -7.93 -1.43
N GLU A 9 -5.11 -7.57 -1.38
CA GLU A 9 -5.51 -6.26 -1.87
C GLU A 9 -4.79 -5.25 -0.96
N ASN A 10 -3.66 -4.75 -1.45
CA ASN A 10 -2.71 -3.97 -0.66
C ASN A 10 -3.33 -2.67 -0.17
N ILE A 11 -4.32 -2.15 -0.88
CA ILE A 11 -5.08 -0.99 -0.50
C ILE A 11 -6.57 -1.34 -0.45
N SER A 12 -7.24 -0.88 0.60
CA SER A 12 -8.70 -0.84 0.68
C SER A 12 -9.13 0.57 1.03
N ALA A 13 -10.33 0.98 0.66
CA ALA A 13 -10.84 2.30 0.93
C ALA A 13 -12.34 2.26 1.24
N PHE A 14 -12.82 3.17 2.07
CA PHE A 14 -14.25 3.32 2.31
C PHE A 14 -14.62 4.75 2.68
N ILE A 15 -15.89 5.07 2.46
CA ILE A 15 -16.54 6.28 2.94
C ILE A 15 -17.60 5.87 3.95
N ALA A 16 -17.61 6.53 5.11
CA ALA A 16 -18.61 6.28 6.13
C ALA A 16 -19.20 7.60 6.64
N LEU A 17 -20.49 7.57 6.98
CA LEU A 17 -21.24 8.67 7.57
C LEU A 17 -21.58 8.32 9.03
N TRP A 18 -21.58 9.33 9.90
CA TRP A 18 -22.16 9.21 11.24
C TRP A 18 -23.62 9.67 11.23
N ASP A 19 -24.54 8.73 11.40
CA ASP A 19 -25.96 8.98 11.59
C ASP A 19 -26.28 9.01 13.09
N LYS A 20 -26.95 10.06 13.58
CA LYS A 20 -27.26 10.21 15.01
C LYS A 20 -28.15 9.10 15.58
N ILE A 21 -28.94 8.44 14.74
CA ILE A 21 -29.90 7.39 15.14
C ILE A 21 -29.29 6.00 14.92
N LYS A 22 -28.68 5.78 13.75
CA LYS A 22 -28.19 4.46 13.32
C LYS A 22 -26.71 4.24 13.61
N GLY A 23 -25.97 5.26 14.00
CA GLY A 23 -24.52 5.21 14.18
C GLY A 23 -23.76 5.23 12.86
N VAL A 24 -22.71 4.43 12.74
CA VAL A 24 -21.90 4.35 11.53
C VAL A 24 -22.68 3.75 10.37
N ARG A 25 -22.64 4.42 9.22
CA ARG A 25 -23.16 3.89 7.95
C ARG A 25 -22.06 3.93 6.89
N ILE A 26 -21.63 2.77 6.42
CA ILE A 26 -20.75 2.68 5.25
C ILE A 26 -21.56 3.05 3.99
N LEU A 27 -21.04 4.01 3.24
CA LEU A 27 -21.69 4.56 2.05
C LEU A 27 -21.16 3.90 0.78
N ASP A 28 -19.84 3.72 0.72
CA ASP A 28 -19.16 3.03 -0.36
C ASP A 28 -17.84 2.45 0.16
N HIS A 29 -17.36 1.40 -0.48
CA HIS A 29 -16.11 0.73 -0.13
C HIS A 29 -15.51 0.02 -1.35
N HIS A 30 -14.18 0.05 -1.39
CA HIS A 30 -13.39 -0.57 -2.42
C HIS A 30 -12.22 -1.35 -1.83
N PRO A 31 -11.86 -2.48 -2.45
CA PRO A 31 -12.55 -3.13 -3.57
C PRO A 31 -13.93 -3.67 -3.16
N THR A 32 -14.91 -3.73 -4.08
CA THR A 32 -16.31 -4.10 -3.74
C THR A 32 -16.45 -5.55 -3.27
N PHE A 33 -15.44 -6.38 -3.53
CA PHE A 33 -15.31 -7.73 -3.01
C PHE A 33 -14.25 -7.74 -1.90
N VAL A 34 -14.46 -6.97 -0.82
CA VAL A 34 -13.58 -7.10 0.34
C VAL A 34 -13.73 -8.52 0.87
N SER A 35 -12.66 -9.32 0.77
CA SER A 35 -12.51 -10.54 1.56
C SER A 35 -12.92 -10.25 3.00
N LYS A 36 -13.52 -11.20 3.71
CA LYS A 36 -14.02 -11.06 5.11
C LYS A 36 -12.99 -10.59 6.17
N ASN A 37 -11.85 -10.04 5.78
CA ASN A 37 -10.65 -9.84 6.57
C ASN A 37 -10.57 -8.46 7.26
N HIS A 38 -11.35 -7.45 6.83
CA HIS A 38 -11.37 -6.14 7.47
C HIS A 38 -12.78 -5.80 7.93
N ASP A 39 -13.01 -5.76 9.24
CA ASP A 39 -14.25 -5.25 9.83
C ASP A 39 -14.28 -3.72 9.69
N ILE A 40 -14.65 -3.23 8.50
CA ILE A 40 -14.66 -1.81 8.14
C ILE A 40 -15.64 -1.02 9.00
N ASP A 41 -16.74 -1.62 9.44
CA ASP A 41 -17.70 -1.04 10.36
C ASP A 41 -17.06 -0.76 11.72
N LEU A 42 -16.33 -1.74 12.27
CA LEU A 42 -15.59 -1.57 13.52
C LEU A 42 -14.47 -0.53 13.40
N ILE A 43 -13.76 -0.49 12.27
CA ILE A 43 -12.72 0.51 12.01
C ILE A 43 -13.33 1.91 11.99
N ALA A 44 -14.42 2.10 11.23
CA ALA A 44 -15.13 3.37 11.15
C ALA A 44 -15.66 3.80 12.53
N LEU A 45 -16.26 2.88 13.29
CA LEU A 45 -16.75 3.14 14.65
C LEU A 45 -15.63 3.62 15.58
N LYS A 46 -14.47 2.96 15.55
CA LYS A 46 -13.30 3.37 16.35
C LYS A 46 -12.79 4.76 15.96
N ILE A 47 -12.73 5.06 14.66
CA ILE A 47 -12.31 6.38 14.16
C ILE A 47 -13.27 7.47 14.64
N PHE A 48 -14.58 7.27 14.46
CA PHE A 48 -15.59 8.24 14.91
C PHE A 48 -15.57 8.42 16.43
N SER A 49 -15.48 7.32 17.20
CA SER A 49 -15.44 7.38 18.66
C SER A 49 -14.20 8.12 19.18
N ALA A 50 -13.03 7.85 18.59
CA ALA A 50 -11.81 8.57 18.92
C ALA A 50 -11.94 10.07 18.61
N PHE A 51 -12.55 10.40 17.48
CA PHE A 51 -12.76 11.80 17.10
C PHE A 51 -13.74 12.53 18.02
N GLN A 52 -14.88 11.93 18.36
CA GLN A 52 -15.84 12.49 19.33
C GLN A 52 -15.18 12.79 20.68
N ASN A 53 -14.44 11.82 21.22
CA ASN A 53 -13.78 11.96 22.53
C ASN A 53 -12.67 13.03 22.56
N LEU A 54 -12.00 13.28 21.43
CA LEU A 54 -10.87 14.21 21.36
C LEU A 54 -11.25 15.62 20.92
N TYR A 55 -12.27 15.76 20.08
CA TYR A 55 -12.56 17.01 19.36
C TYR A 55 -13.98 17.55 19.56
N GLN A 56 -14.87 16.85 20.28
CA GLN A 56 -16.21 17.35 20.57
C GLN A 56 -16.42 17.45 22.08
N LYS A 57 -16.41 18.68 22.62
CA LYS A 57 -17.27 19.01 23.76
C LYS A 57 -18.69 19.13 23.21
N GLU A 58 -19.68 18.62 23.94
CA GLU A 58 -21.07 18.40 23.49
C GLU A 58 -21.76 19.63 22.84
N GLU A 59 -21.22 20.84 22.99
CA GLU A 59 -21.76 22.09 22.46
C GLU A 59 -21.15 22.58 21.12
N GLU A 60 -20.08 21.95 20.61
CA GLU A 60 -19.35 22.40 19.39
C GLU A 60 -19.47 21.43 18.19
N VAL A 61 -20.50 20.59 18.16
CA VAL A 61 -20.71 19.59 17.10
C VAL A 61 -20.89 20.25 15.71
N ASP A 62 -21.22 21.54 15.66
CA ASP A 62 -21.70 22.19 14.45
C ASP A 62 -20.64 22.48 13.40
N GLN A 63 -19.35 22.38 13.69
CA GLN A 63 -18.30 22.58 12.67
C GLN A 63 -17.06 21.73 12.97
N ILE A 64 -17.08 20.45 12.56
CA ILE A 64 -15.84 19.68 12.50
C ILE A 64 -14.89 20.35 11.52
N LYS A 65 -13.72 20.78 12.00
CA LYS A 65 -12.65 21.26 11.12
C LYS A 65 -12.15 20.10 10.27
N LYS A 66 -12.09 20.34 8.95
CA LYS A 66 -11.45 19.45 7.98
C LYS A 66 -10.09 19.01 8.49
N THR A 67 -9.94 17.71 8.73
CA THR A 67 -8.73 17.17 9.38
C THR A 67 -8.25 15.93 8.64
N PHE A 68 -6.93 15.80 8.56
CA PHE A 68 -6.25 14.60 8.10
C PHE A 68 -5.39 14.02 9.22
N PHE A 69 -5.44 12.72 9.39
CA PHE A 69 -4.52 12.01 10.28
C PHE A 69 -4.25 10.59 9.77
N VAL A 70 -3.18 9.99 10.29
CA VAL A 70 -2.81 8.60 10.01
C VAL A 70 -2.99 7.79 11.30
N ILE A 71 -3.70 6.67 11.23
CA ILE A 71 -3.86 5.75 12.37
C ILE A 71 -3.28 4.37 12.02
N PRO A 72 -2.36 3.82 12.83
CA PRO A 72 -1.95 2.43 12.69
C PRO A 72 -3.07 1.48 13.16
N ILE A 73 -3.46 0.52 12.32
CA ILE A 73 -4.43 -0.54 12.64
C ILE A 73 -3.69 -1.87 12.75
N LYS A 74 -3.07 -2.09 13.91
CA LYS A 74 -2.16 -3.21 14.18
C LYS A 74 -2.76 -4.59 13.89
N ASN A 75 -4.05 -4.78 14.18
CA ASN A 75 -4.70 -6.09 14.05
C ASN A 75 -4.76 -6.62 12.61
N ILE A 76 -4.60 -5.73 11.62
CA ILE A 76 -4.65 -6.07 10.19
C ILE A 76 -3.38 -5.63 9.44
N ASN A 77 -2.34 -5.22 10.16
CA ASN A 77 -1.07 -4.72 9.58
C ASN A 77 -1.29 -3.64 8.51
N LYS A 78 -2.18 -2.67 8.80
CA LYS A 78 -2.46 -1.53 7.92
C LYS A 78 -2.24 -0.20 8.63
N LYS A 79 -2.06 0.86 7.85
CA LYS A 79 -2.18 2.26 8.26
C LYS A 79 -3.37 2.89 7.54
N ALA A 80 -4.25 3.52 8.30
CA ALA A 80 -5.38 4.26 7.79
C ALA A 80 -4.98 5.71 7.57
N LEU A 81 -4.99 6.18 6.32
CA LEU A 81 -5.06 7.60 6.00
C LEU A 81 -6.53 8.02 6.09
N VAL A 82 -6.84 8.87 7.06
CA VAL A 82 -8.21 9.28 7.36
C VAL A 82 -8.38 10.76 7.05
N TYR A 83 -9.43 11.06 6.31
CA TYR A 83 -9.99 12.39 6.17
C TYR A 83 -11.32 12.44 6.90
N ILE A 84 -11.54 13.50 7.67
CA ILE A 84 -12.82 13.76 8.33
C ILE A 84 -13.31 15.18 8.01
N ASP A 85 -14.59 15.28 7.72
CA ASP A 85 -15.28 16.53 7.41
C ASP A 85 -16.78 16.40 7.78
N THR A 86 -17.56 17.47 7.58
CA THR A 86 -18.99 17.52 7.87
C THR A 86 -19.78 17.86 6.62
N LEU A 87 -20.81 17.07 6.32
CA LEU A 87 -21.84 17.44 5.37
C LEU A 87 -22.84 18.37 6.05
N VAL A 88 -23.09 19.53 5.44
CA VAL A 88 -24.15 20.45 5.87
C VAL A 88 -25.38 20.17 5.02
N GLU A 89 -26.34 19.42 5.56
CA GLU A 89 -27.63 19.22 4.91
C GLU A 89 -28.61 20.28 5.44
N LYS A 90 -29.44 20.85 4.56
CA LYS A 90 -30.34 22.01 4.78
C LYS A 90 -30.77 22.23 6.25
N LYS A 91 -30.52 23.44 6.77
CA LYS A 91 -30.92 23.97 8.10
C LYS A 91 -30.70 22.99 9.26
N ASP A 92 -29.53 23.12 9.87
CA ASP A 92 -29.16 22.65 11.22
C ASP A 92 -28.81 21.15 11.37
N HIS A 93 -28.60 20.42 10.28
CA HIS A 93 -28.19 19.00 10.36
C HIS A 93 -26.81 18.81 9.73
N ASN A 94 -25.82 18.70 10.62
CA ASN A 94 -24.43 18.40 10.32
C ASN A 94 -24.18 16.90 10.46
N TYR A 95 -23.77 16.25 9.36
CA TYR A 95 -23.42 14.83 9.36
C TYR A 95 -21.91 14.66 9.15
N PRO A 96 -21.16 14.27 10.19
CA PRO A 96 -19.76 13.91 10.07
C PRO A 96 -19.61 12.76 9.07
N PHE A 97 -18.63 12.85 8.18
CA PHE A 97 -18.23 11.74 7.34
C PHE A 97 -16.72 11.56 7.37
N ILE A 98 -16.30 10.33 7.13
CA ILE A 98 -14.89 9.98 6.98
C ILE A 98 -14.65 9.35 5.62
N ILE A 99 -13.48 9.62 5.06
CA ILE A 99 -12.90 8.88 3.95
C ILE A 99 -11.64 8.21 4.49
N VAL A 100 -11.56 6.91 4.31
CA VAL A 100 -10.46 6.10 4.86
C VAL A 100 -9.82 5.31 3.73
N PHE A 101 -8.50 5.40 3.64
CA PHE A 101 -7.67 4.51 2.82
C PHE A 101 -6.75 3.71 3.73
N LEU A 102 -6.86 2.39 3.64
CA LEU A 102 -6.05 1.40 4.36
C LEU A 102 -4.87 1.00 3.49
N PHE A 103 -3.69 1.49 3.83
CA PHE A 103 -2.43 1.16 3.18
C PHE A 103 -1.65 0.11 3.99
N PRO A 104 -0.67 -0.60 3.39
CA PRO A 104 0.23 -1.46 4.14
C PRO A 104 0.98 -0.70 5.24
N ASP A 105 1.23 -1.35 6.37
CA ASP A 105 1.87 -0.72 7.53
C ASP A 105 3.36 -0.36 7.33
N TYR A 106 4.02 -0.97 6.35
CA TYR A 106 5.41 -0.66 5.99
C TYR A 106 5.59 0.74 5.40
N LEU A 107 4.54 1.38 4.88
CA LEU A 107 4.63 2.75 4.35
C LEU A 107 4.84 3.75 5.49
N SER A 108 5.77 4.69 5.31
CA SER A 108 5.96 5.79 6.28
C SER A 108 4.82 6.81 6.20
N GLU A 109 4.63 7.63 7.24
CA GLU A 109 3.63 8.71 7.18
C GLU A 109 3.93 9.72 6.07
N LEU A 110 5.22 9.94 5.78
CA LEU A 110 5.66 10.80 4.67
C LEU A 110 5.21 10.24 3.32
N ASP A 111 5.32 8.92 3.13
CA ASP A 111 4.84 8.25 1.91
C ASP A 111 3.32 8.40 1.75
N LEU A 112 2.58 8.32 2.87
CA LEU A 112 1.12 8.48 2.87
C LEU A 112 0.68 9.92 2.58
N HIS A 113 1.51 10.92 2.89
CA HIS A 113 1.20 12.32 2.57
C HIS A 113 1.06 12.59 1.07
N GLU A 114 1.70 11.79 0.21
CA GLU A 114 1.56 11.90 -1.25
C GLU A 114 0.13 11.63 -1.76
N TYR A 115 -0.72 11.01 -0.94
CA TYR A 115 -2.11 10.68 -1.28
C TYR A 115 -3.14 11.64 -0.68
N LYS A 116 -2.72 12.58 0.17
CA LYS A 116 -3.63 13.54 0.84
C LYS A 116 -4.46 14.36 -0.15
N ASN A 117 -3.86 14.81 -1.25
CA ASN A 117 -4.56 15.62 -2.25
C ASN A 117 -5.69 14.83 -2.91
N SER A 118 -5.44 13.57 -3.29
CA SER A 118 -6.48 12.69 -3.86
C SER A 118 -7.62 12.47 -2.85
N VAL A 119 -7.30 12.24 -1.57
CA VAL A 119 -8.34 12.09 -0.54
C VAL A 119 -9.13 13.39 -0.32
N TYR A 120 -8.47 14.54 -0.40
CA TYR A 120 -9.14 15.85 -0.34
C TYR A 120 -10.11 16.07 -1.51
N GLU A 121 -9.68 15.72 -2.73
CA GLU A 121 -10.50 15.81 -3.94
C GLU A 121 -11.75 14.94 -3.82
N ILE A 122 -11.61 13.69 -3.32
CA ILE A 122 -12.76 12.83 -3.01
C ILE A 122 -13.71 13.52 -2.02
N GLY A 123 -13.19 14.12 -0.95
CA GLY A 123 -14.01 14.82 0.04
C GLY A 123 -14.77 16.01 -0.56
N ALA A 124 -14.10 16.80 -1.39
CA ALA A 124 -14.69 17.96 -2.06
C ALA A 124 -15.75 17.57 -3.09
N GLU A 125 -15.54 16.49 -3.84
CA GLU A 125 -16.51 15.95 -4.80
C GLU A 125 -17.70 15.30 -4.09
N TYR A 126 -17.45 14.52 -3.03
CA TYR A 126 -18.51 13.90 -2.24
C TYR A 126 -19.46 14.95 -1.67
N PHE A 127 -18.93 16.07 -1.18
CA PHE A 127 -19.71 17.21 -0.71
C PHE A 127 -20.60 17.83 -1.81
N LYS A 128 -20.15 17.83 -3.07
CA LYS A 128 -20.86 18.47 -4.18
C LYS A 128 -21.84 17.55 -4.91
N GLU A 129 -21.48 16.28 -5.09
CA GLU A 129 -22.10 15.39 -6.08
C GLU A 129 -22.68 14.09 -5.48
N GLY A 130 -22.40 13.76 -4.21
CA GLY A 130 -23.13 12.71 -3.50
C GLY A 130 -22.83 11.25 -3.89
N GLY A 131 -21.66 10.93 -4.46
CA GLY A 131 -21.09 9.57 -4.36
C GLY A 131 -20.63 8.84 -5.62
N ALA A 132 -20.73 9.41 -6.82
CA ALA A 132 -20.42 8.65 -8.05
C ALA A 132 -18.93 8.52 -8.43
N LEU A 133 -18.00 9.23 -7.76
CA LEU A 133 -16.58 9.31 -8.19
C LEU A 133 -15.59 8.54 -7.30
N PHE A 134 -16.01 7.95 -6.19
CA PHE A 134 -15.10 7.29 -5.25
C PHE A 134 -14.30 6.15 -5.90
N ARG A 135 -14.96 5.35 -6.74
CA ARG A 135 -14.31 4.26 -7.49
C ARG A 135 -13.17 4.75 -8.37
N LYS A 136 -13.34 5.87 -9.07
CA LYS A 136 -12.33 6.42 -9.97
C LYS A 136 -11.08 6.81 -9.19
N HIS A 137 -11.26 7.60 -8.13
CA HIS A 137 -10.15 8.00 -7.26
C HIS A 137 -9.45 6.82 -6.59
N TYR A 138 -10.21 5.79 -6.19
CA TYR A 138 -9.61 4.56 -5.70
C TYR A 138 -8.70 3.89 -6.74
N GLN A 139 -9.11 3.83 -8.01
CA GLN A 139 -8.26 3.29 -9.08
C GLN A 139 -7.01 4.15 -9.29
N ASP A 140 -7.14 5.47 -9.31
CA ASP A 140 -6.00 6.38 -9.49
C ASP A 140 -4.96 6.22 -8.36
N ILE A 141 -5.42 6.10 -7.10
CA ILE A 141 -4.57 5.84 -5.94
C ILE A 141 -3.91 4.46 -6.04
N LEU A 142 -4.67 3.44 -6.46
CA LEU A 142 -4.17 2.08 -6.63
C LEU A 142 -3.09 2.01 -7.71
N GLU A 143 -3.30 2.68 -8.86
CA GLU A 143 -2.32 2.77 -9.94
C GLU A 143 -1.06 3.49 -9.47
N LYS A 144 -1.20 4.64 -8.81
CA LYS A 144 -0.07 5.39 -8.24
C LYS A 144 0.75 4.53 -7.27
N PHE A 145 0.07 3.77 -6.40
CA PHE A 145 0.72 2.82 -5.49
C PHE A 145 1.43 1.70 -6.24
N LYS A 146 0.77 1.06 -7.22
CA LYS A 146 1.39 0.00 -8.04
C LYS A 146 2.62 0.51 -8.78
N SER A 147 2.53 1.68 -9.41
CA SER A 147 3.67 2.29 -10.12
C SER A 147 4.87 2.54 -9.20
N ARG A 148 4.62 2.86 -7.93
CA ARG A 148 5.66 2.99 -6.91
C ARG A 148 6.31 1.64 -6.58
N GLU A 149 5.57 0.55 -6.54
CA GLU A 149 6.08 -0.80 -6.24
C GLU A 149 6.71 -1.48 -7.48
N LEU A 150 6.47 -0.99 -8.70
CA LEU A 150 7.06 -1.54 -9.92
C LEU A 150 8.59 -1.50 -9.89
N VAL A 151 9.18 -2.63 -10.29
CA VAL A 151 10.62 -2.76 -10.56
C VAL A 151 10.83 -2.71 -12.08
N LYS A 152 11.84 -1.98 -12.52
CA LYS A 152 12.20 -1.88 -13.94
C LYS A 152 13.00 -3.12 -14.37
N ASP A 153 12.30 -4.25 -14.47
CA ASP A 153 12.90 -5.53 -14.92
C ASP A 153 12.90 -5.70 -16.44
N ALA A 154 12.11 -4.89 -17.17
CA ALA A 154 11.84 -5.09 -18.60
C ALA A 154 13.09 -5.11 -19.49
N ASP A 155 14.19 -4.50 -19.04
CA ASP A 155 15.44 -4.40 -19.81
C ASP A 155 16.49 -5.45 -19.41
N ILE A 156 16.23 -6.27 -18.39
CA ILE A 156 17.23 -7.21 -17.87
C ILE A 156 17.07 -8.57 -18.55
N SER A 157 17.88 -8.77 -19.59
CA SER A 157 17.99 -10.05 -20.31
C SER A 157 19.45 -10.49 -20.44
N ILE A 158 19.66 -11.80 -20.52
CA ILE A 158 20.97 -12.39 -20.79
C ILE A 158 21.05 -12.83 -22.25
N LYS A 159 22.20 -12.56 -22.88
CA LYS A 159 22.48 -13.05 -24.24
C LYS A 159 22.76 -14.56 -24.20
N PRO A 160 22.51 -15.31 -25.28
CA PRO A 160 22.83 -16.74 -25.33
C PRO A 160 24.31 -17.06 -25.06
N THR A 161 25.22 -16.15 -25.39
CA THR A 161 26.67 -16.30 -25.17
C THR A 161 27.09 -15.98 -23.75
N TYR A 162 26.17 -15.56 -22.87
CA TYR A 162 26.49 -15.19 -21.50
C TYR A 162 26.85 -16.42 -20.67
N THR A 163 28.08 -16.43 -20.15
CA THR A 163 28.70 -17.58 -19.50
C THR A 163 28.54 -17.55 -17.98
N LEU A 164 28.80 -18.70 -17.34
CA LEU A 164 28.83 -18.78 -15.87
C LEU A 164 29.92 -17.87 -15.26
N GLN A 165 31.07 -17.74 -15.91
CA GLN A 165 32.16 -16.90 -15.42
C GLN A 165 31.77 -15.42 -15.42
N GLU A 166 31.11 -14.96 -16.49
CA GLU A 166 30.55 -13.61 -16.55
C GLU A 166 29.45 -13.40 -15.49
N ALA A 167 28.58 -14.40 -15.27
CA ALA A 167 27.56 -14.34 -14.22
C ALA A 167 28.16 -14.22 -12.81
N LEU A 168 29.22 -14.96 -12.50
CA LEU A 168 29.92 -14.84 -11.22
C LEU A 168 30.62 -13.48 -11.07
N LEU A 169 31.17 -12.94 -12.16
CA LEU A 169 31.79 -11.61 -12.17
C LEU A 169 30.75 -10.51 -11.93
N ASP A 170 29.63 -10.54 -12.65
CA ASP A 170 28.53 -9.59 -12.50
C ASP A 170 27.92 -9.69 -11.09
N PHE A 171 27.76 -10.92 -10.55
CA PHE A 171 27.31 -11.10 -9.18
C PHE A 171 28.25 -10.43 -8.17
N ARG A 172 29.57 -10.66 -8.27
CA ARG A 172 30.56 -10.02 -7.38
C ARG A 172 30.52 -8.49 -7.50
N LYS A 173 30.51 -7.95 -8.72
CA LYS A 173 30.40 -6.49 -8.93
C LYS A 173 29.11 -5.93 -8.33
N GLY A 174 28.00 -6.64 -8.49
CA GLY A 174 26.73 -6.28 -7.87
C GLY A 174 26.81 -6.22 -6.34
N LEU A 175 27.55 -7.12 -5.69
CA LEU A 175 27.80 -7.04 -4.24
C LEU A 175 28.69 -5.84 -3.85
N GLU A 176 29.68 -5.49 -4.68
CA GLU A 176 30.50 -4.31 -4.47
C GLU A 176 29.65 -3.03 -4.59
N ASP A 177 28.77 -2.95 -5.59
CA ASP A 177 27.87 -1.81 -5.79
C ASP A 177 26.84 -1.70 -4.66
N TYR A 178 26.33 -2.84 -4.16
CA TYR A 178 25.49 -2.90 -2.96
C TYR A 178 26.18 -2.27 -1.75
N SER A 179 27.46 -2.59 -1.53
CA SER A 179 28.24 -2.06 -0.41
C SER A 179 28.51 -0.56 -0.50
N LYS A 180 28.44 0.00 -1.71
CA LYS A 180 28.56 1.45 -2.00
C LYS A 180 27.20 2.16 -2.01
N GLU A 181 26.13 1.46 -1.65
CA GLU A 181 24.75 1.95 -1.69
C GLU A 181 24.21 2.29 -3.10
N ASP A 182 24.87 1.80 -4.16
CA ASP A 182 24.33 1.84 -5.53
C ASP A 182 23.37 0.67 -5.74
N TYR A 183 22.16 0.81 -5.20
CA TYR A 183 21.15 -0.24 -5.21
C TYR A 183 20.58 -0.52 -6.60
N GLU A 184 20.47 0.49 -7.48
CA GLU A 184 19.96 0.28 -8.85
C GLU A 184 20.98 -0.48 -9.71
N GLY A 185 22.25 -0.06 -9.68
CA GLY A 185 23.33 -0.76 -10.38
C GLY A 185 23.53 -2.19 -9.85
N SER A 186 23.52 -2.34 -8.53
CA SER A 186 23.59 -3.64 -7.87
C SER A 186 22.45 -4.57 -8.29
N TYR A 187 21.21 -4.07 -8.29
CA TYR A 187 20.03 -4.84 -8.71
C TYR A 187 20.20 -5.38 -10.13
N PHE A 188 20.61 -4.53 -11.06
CA PHE A 188 20.79 -4.91 -12.47
C PHE A 188 21.79 -6.06 -12.62
N LEU A 189 22.97 -5.93 -12.02
CA LEU A 189 24.03 -6.93 -12.13
C LEU A 189 23.66 -8.26 -11.46
N ILE A 190 23.10 -8.20 -10.24
CA ILE A 190 22.71 -9.41 -9.51
C ILE A 190 21.54 -10.11 -10.21
N LYS A 191 20.55 -9.37 -10.73
CA LYS A 191 19.42 -9.97 -11.47
C LYS A 191 19.90 -10.66 -12.74
N LYS A 192 20.83 -10.05 -13.47
CA LYS A 192 21.43 -10.64 -14.67
C LYS A 192 22.18 -11.94 -14.34
N ALA A 193 22.97 -11.95 -13.27
CA ALA A 193 23.63 -13.16 -12.79
C ALA A 193 22.62 -14.25 -12.36
N TYR A 194 21.58 -13.85 -11.62
CA TYR A 194 20.49 -14.71 -11.17
C TYR A 194 19.81 -15.45 -12.32
N LEU A 195 19.49 -14.77 -13.44
CA LEU A 195 18.91 -15.42 -14.62
C LEU A 195 19.79 -16.55 -15.15
N LYS A 196 21.11 -16.36 -15.16
CA LYS A 196 22.04 -17.42 -15.59
C LYS A 196 22.12 -18.55 -14.57
N PHE A 197 22.03 -18.25 -13.28
CA PHE A 197 22.01 -19.28 -12.23
C PHE A 197 20.73 -20.13 -12.29
N ILE A 198 19.61 -19.55 -12.75
CA ILE A 198 18.36 -20.31 -13.01
C ILE A 198 18.62 -21.28 -14.18
N GLU A 199 19.12 -20.77 -15.31
CA GLU A 199 19.38 -21.58 -16.51
C GLU A 199 20.28 -22.79 -16.21
N LEU A 200 21.24 -22.62 -15.30
CA LEU A 200 22.24 -23.63 -14.94
C LEU A 200 21.92 -24.41 -13.66
N ASP A 201 20.73 -24.23 -13.08
CA ASP A 201 20.24 -24.87 -11.86
C ASP A 201 21.25 -24.82 -10.68
N LYS A 202 21.72 -23.61 -10.35
CA LYS A 202 22.72 -23.38 -9.29
C LYS A 202 22.07 -22.97 -7.97
N SER A 203 21.46 -23.91 -7.27
CA SER A 203 20.63 -23.67 -6.08
C SER A 203 21.31 -22.79 -5.01
N GLU A 204 22.58 -23.03 -4.66
CA GLU A 204 23.29 -22.20 -3.67
C GLU A 204 23.45 -20.74 -4.11
N LEU A 205 23.72 -20.52 -5.41
CA LEU A 205 23.83 -19.18 -5.97
C LEU A 205 22.47 -18.52 -6.13
N LEU A 206 21.41 -19.29 -6.42
CA LEU A 206 20.03 -18.81 -6.46
C LEU A 206 19.59 -18.27 -5.09
N ILE A 207 19.86 -19.01 -4.01
CA ILE A 207 19.56 -18.58 -2.65
C ILE A 207 20.29 -17.27 -2.33
N LYS A 208 21.60 -17.20 -2.61
CA LYS A 208 22.39 -15.97 -2.38
C LYS A 208 21.86 -14.80 -3.19
N SER A 209 21.57 -15.01 -4.48
CA SER A 209 21.03 -13.97 -5.34
C SER A 209 19.67 -13.47 -4.87
N ASN A 210 18.74 -14.36 -4.52
CA ASN A 210 17.43 -13.94 -4.01
C ASN A 210 17.55 -13.16 -2.69
N PHE A 211 18.47 -13.53 -1.80
CA PHE A 211 18.71 -12.79 -0.56
C PHE A 211 19.17 -11.35 -0.85
N TYR A 212 20.12 -11.18 -1.77
CA TYR A 212 20.58 -9.84 -2.13
C TYR A 212 19.54 -9.05 -2.93
N LEU A 213 18.84 -9.68 -3.88
CA LEU A 213 17.77 -9.02 -4.64
C LEU A 213 16.65 -8.52 -3.73
N SER A 214 16.16 -9.35 -2.80
CA SER A 214 15.16 -8.91 -1.82
C SER A 214 15.69 -7.78 -0.93
N SER A 215 16.92 -7.88 -0.44
CA SER A 215 17.56 -6.83 0.37
C SER A 215 17.69 -5.51 -0.40
N ILE A 216 18.04 -5.55 -1.68
CA ILE A 216 18.12 -4.38 -2.56
C ILE A 216 16.74 -3.77 -2.77
N LEU A 217 15.72 -4.57 -3.04
CA LEU A 217 14.36 -4.12 -3.23
C LEU A 217 13.79 -3.45 -1.96
N LEU A 218 14.12 -3.97 -0.76
CA LEU A 218 13.77 -3.32 0.50
C LEU A 218 14.42 -1.91 0.61
N LYS A 219 15.68 -1.76 0.20
CA LYS A 219 16.37 -0.47 0.17
C LYS A 219 15.75 0.50 -0.85
N LEU A 220 15.29 -0.02 -1.98
CA LEU A 220 14.57 0.72 -3.01
C LEU A 220 13.07 0.93 -2.68
N LYS A 221 12.61 0.52 -1.50
CA LYS A 221 11.22 0.61 -1.05
C LYS A 221 10.21 -0.10 -1.98
N LYS A 222 10.63 -1.22 -2.59
CA LYS A 222 9.84 -2.11 -3.45
C LYS A 222 9.41 -3.33 -2.64
N TYR A 223 8.62 -3.09 -1.60
CA TYR A 223 8.38 -4.04 -0.52
C TYR A 223 7.54 -5.24 -0.95
N GLU A 224 6.56 -5.04 -1.84
CA GLU A 224 5.72 -6.14 -2.33
C GLU A 224 6.56 -7.15 -3.12
N VAL A 225 7.36 -6.66 -4.05
CA VAL A 225 8.25 -7.48 -4.89
C VAL A 225 9.38 -8.12 -4.06
N ALA A 226 9.91 -7.40 -3.06
CA ALA A 226 10.86 -7.98 -2.11
C ALA A 226 10.25 -9.15 -1.34
N GLY A 227 8.99 -9.01 -0.90
CA GLY A 227 8.26 -10.05 -0.17
C GLY A 227 8.01 -11.30 -1.02
N GLU A 228 7.75 -11.16 -2.32
CA GLU A 228 7.66 -12.29 -3.25
C GLU A 228 8.96 -13.08 -3.33
N LEU A 229 10.10 -12.40 -3.50
CA LEU A 229 11.41 -13.05 -3.53
C LEU A 229 11.76 -13.76 -2.22
N LEU A 230 11.39 -13.18 -1.08
CA LEU A 230 11.58 -13.81 0.24
C LEU A 230 10.73 -15.08 0.41
N ARG A 231 9.48 -15.08 -0.06
CA ARG A 231 8.63 -16.27 -0.05
C ARG A 231 9.17 -17.38 -0.95
N ASP A 232 9.77 -17.01 -2.08
CA ASP A 232 10.39 -17.99 -2.97
C ASP A 232 11.68 -18.58 -2.40
N LEU A 233 12.44 -17.81 -1.61
CA LEU A 233 13.57 -18.34 -0.84
C LEU A 233 13.15 -19.44 0.14
N GLU A 234 12.07 -19.22 0.89
CA GLU A 234 11.56 -20.18 1.89
C GLU A 234 11.13 -21.51 1.26
N LYS A 235 10.79 -21.52 -0.03
CA LYS A 235 10.43 -22.77 -0.75
C LYS A 235 11.66 -23.56 -1.22
N ILE A 236 12.80 -22.89 -1.34
CA ILE A 236 14.05 -23.47 -1.87
C ILE A 236 14.96 -23.96 -0.73
N SER A 237 14.85 -23.36 0.47
CA SER A 237 15.57 -23.74 1.69
C SER A 237 14.97 -24.96 2.39
#